data_AF-A0A645DE94-F1
#
_entry.id   AF-A0A645DE94-F1
#
_cell.length_a   1.000
_cell.length_b   1.000
_cell.length_c   1.000
_cell.angle_alpha   90.00
_cell.angle_beta   90.00
_cell.angle_gamma   90.00
#
_symmetry.space_group_name_H-M   'P 1'
#
loop_
_entity.id
_entity.type
_entity.pdbx_description
1 polymer ?
#
loop_
_entity_poly.entity_id
_entity_poly.type
_entity_poly.pdbx_seq_one_letter_code
_entity_poly.pdbx_strand_id
1 'polypeptide(L)'
;MYYTAMLYYFNVPEEKMPYIIPAVGAGNVNVIVSILIGWGCDFKVILDYDKAGFVECDKLIENLNLKINKDIFFVNCNDTYDNKDKDIYKYAEFVETLISEEDKNKFNISYIDNKTMAAKEFYDKVKCKSVNLSDKTVNNFRKLFEIMGVI
;
A
#
# COMPACT_ATOMS: atom_id res chain seq x y z
N MET A 1 -3.46 -3.21 -7.36
CA MET A 1 -4.56 -4.19 -7.46
C MET A 1 -5.11 -4.58 -6.09
N TYR A 2 -4.29 -4.96 -5.11
CA TYR A 2 -4.75 -5.27 -3.75
C TYR A 2 -5.60 -4.15 -3.10
N TYR A 3 -5.12 -2.90 -3.10
CA TYR A 3 -5.87 -1.78 -2.53
C TYR A 3 -7.25 -1.60 -3.18
N THR A 4 -7.31 -1.59 -4.51
CA THR A 4 -8.58 -1.48 -5.24
C THR A 4 -9.53 -2.63 -4.92
N ALA A 5 -9.02 -3.86 -4.83
CA ALA A 5 -9.81 -5.02 -4.45
C ALA A 5 -10.43 -4.85 -3.06
N MET A 6 -9.65 -4.33 -2.10
CA MET A 6 -10.12 -4.09 -0.74
C MET A 6 -11.09 -2.92 -0.63
N LEU A 7 -10.96 -1.87 -1.46
CA LEU A 7 -11.98 -0.81 -1.55
C LEU A 7 -13.34 -1.38 -1.99
N TYR A 8 -13.34 -2.29 -2.98
CA TYR A 8 -14.54 -3.02 -3.37
C TYR A 8 -15.05 -3.93 -2.24
N TYR A 9 -14.15 -4.63 -1.55
CA TYR A 9 -14.51 -5.50 -0.42
C TYR A 9 -15.23 -4.71 0.69
N PHE A 10 -14.75 -3.50 1.01
CA PHE A 10 -15.38 -2.61 1.98
C PHE A 10 -16.61 -1.86 1.45
N ASN A 11 -17.02 -2.10 0.20
CA ASN A 11 -18.13 -1.42 -0.46
C ASN A 11 -17.97 0.12 -0.44
N VAL A 12 -16.74 0.62 -0.61
CA VAL A 12 -16.51 2.06 -0.81
C VAL A 12 -17.19 2.47 -2.11
N PRO A 13 -18.05 3.51 -2.13
CA PRO A 13 -18.67 4.00 -3.37
C PRO A 13 -17.61 4.45 -4.39
N GLU A 14 -17.82 4.17 -5.69
CA GLU A 14 -16.82 4.46 -6.73
C GLU A 14 -16.45 5.95 -6.80
N GLU A 15 -17.41 6.84 -6.56
CA GLU A 15 -17.21 8.30 -6.50
C GLU A 15 -16.36 8.76 -5.30
N LYS A 16 -16.19 7.91 -4.29
CA LYS A 16 -15.33 8.15 -3.13
C LYS A 16 -14.00 7.40 -3.21
N MET A 17 -13.82 6.51 -4.19
CA MET A 17 -12.57 5.77 -4.32
C MET A 17 -11.46 6.70 -4.81
N PRO A 18 -10.28 6.70 -4.15
CA PRO A 18 -9.15 7.45 -4.64
C PRO A 18 -8.61 6.83 -5.93
N TYR A 19 -8.09 7.68 -6.83
CA TYR A 19 -7.29 7.21 -7.95
C TYR A 19 -5.95 6.68 -7.44
N ILE A 20 -5.63 5.41 -7.73
CA ILE A 20 -4.39 4.78 -7.33
C ILE A 20 -3.40 4.85 -8.48
N ILE A 21 -2.32 5.60 -8.30
CA ILE A 21 -1.24 5.73 -9.28
C ILE A 21 -0.06 4.86 -8.85
N PRO A 22 0.26 3.76 -9.56
CA PRO A 22 1.45 2.99 -9.27
C PRO A 22 2.70 3.76 -9.73
N ALA A 23 3.70 3.92 -8.84
CA ALA A 23 4.92 4.64 -9.18
C ALA A 23 5.88 3.86 -10.10
N VAL A 24 5.73 2.54 -10.22
CA VAL A 24 6.63 1.66 -10.98
C VAL A 24 8.09 1.87 -10.54
N GLY A 25 8.35 1.60 -9.26
CA GLY A 25 9.65 1.80 -8.61
C GLY A 25 9.62 2.97 -7.60
N ALA A 26 10.26 2.78 -6.45
CA ALA A 26 10.23 3.76 -5.36
C ALA A 26 10.76 5.13 -5.79
N GLY A 27 11.84 5.17 -6.58
CA GLY A 27 12.47 6.42 -7.03
C GLY A 27 11.64 7.29 -7.99
N ASN A 28 10.47 6.85 -8.42
CA ASN A 28 9.54 7.66 -9.23
C ASN A 28 8.45 8.33 -8.38
N VAL A 29 8.32 7.97 -7.10
CA VAL A 29 7.27 8.51 -6.23
C VAL A 29 7.44 10.01 -6.08
N ASN A 30 8.64 10.51 -5.79
CA ASN A 30 8.92 11.95 -5.69
C ASN A 30 8.56 12.71 -6.97
N VAL A 31 8.78 12.13 -8.15
CA VAL A 31 8.45 12.78 -9.43
C VAL A 31 6.94 12.93 -9.59
N ILE A 32 6.18 11.84 -9.34
CA ILE A 32 4.71 11.86 -9.41
C ILE A 32 4.15 12.85 -8.39
N VAL A 33 4.63 12.78 -7.15
CA VAL A 33 4.20 13.67 -6.07
C VAL A 33 4.49 15.14 -6.41
N SER A 34 5.65 15.45 -6.98
CA SER A 34 5.99 16.82 -7.40
C SER A 34 5.00 17.36 -8.44
N ILE A 35 4.55 16.50 -9.37
CA ILE A 35 3.53 16.86 -10.36
C ILE A 35 2.18 17.11 -9.69
N LEU A 36 1.75 16.22 -8.79
CA LEU A 36 0.48 16.36 -8.06
C LEU A 36 0.44 17.63 -7.20
N ILE A 37 1.54 17.98 -6.54
CA ILE A 37 1.70 19.26 -5.83
C ILE A 37 1.55 20.43 -6.81
N GLY A 38 2.25 20.40 -7.94
CA GLY A 38 2.18 21.45 -8.96
C GLY A 38 0.78 21.64 -9.56
N TRP A 39 -0.03 20.58 -9.61
CA TRP A 39 -1.43 20.62 -10.04
C TRP A 39 -2.42 20.96 -8.92
N GLY A 40 -1.97 21.08 -7.66
CA GLY A 40 -2.84 21.36 -6.53
C GLY A 40 -3.80 20.21 -6.20
N CYS A 41 -3.41 18.96 -6.48
CA CYS A 41 -4.22 17.79 -6.16
C CYS A 41 -4.07 17.40 -4.68
N ASP A 42 -5.15 16.90 -4.08
CA ASP A 42 -5.08 16.17 -2.81
C ASP A 42 -4.57 14.76 -3.07
N PHE A 43 -3.56 14.32 -2.31
CA PHE A 43 -2.97 12.99 -2.46
C PHE A 43 -2.50 12.42 -1.13
N LYS A 44 -2.25 11.11 -1.14
CA LYS A 44 -1.56 10.38 -0.07
C LYS A 44 -0.57 9.42 -0.71
N VAL A 45 0.56 9.22 -0.06
CA VAL A 45 1.62 8.32 -0.52
C VAL A 45 1.65 7.11 0.39
N ILE A 46 1.60 5.91 -0.21
CA ILE A 46 1.85 4.65 0.51
C ILE A 46 3.19 4.10 0.05
N LEU A 47 4.07 3.80 1.00
CA LEU A 47 5.39 3.20 0.77
C LEU A 47 5.48 1.83 1.44
N ASP A 48 6.23 0.91 0.83
CA ASP A 48 6.62 -0.33 1.49
C ASP A 48 7.52 -0.02 2.69
N TYR A 49 7.44 -0.83 3.74
CA TYR A 49 8.31 -0.69 4.92
C TYR A 49 9.61 -1.44 4.66
N ASP A 50 10.42 -0.87 3.78
CA ASP A 50 11.71 -1.40 3.35
C ASP A 50 12.73 -0.29 3.08
N LYS A 51 13.95 -0.67 2.67
CA LYS A 51 15.02 0.28 2.36
C LYS A 51 14.62 1.32 1.30
N ALA A 52 13.96 0.85 0.23
CA ALA A 52 13.62 1.72 -0.89
C ALA A 52 12.53 2.72 -0.47
N GLY A 53 11.56 2.28 0.31
CA GLY A 53 10.55 3.11 0.95
C GLY A 53 11.15 4.15 1.89
N PHE A 54 12.13 3.81 2.71
CA PHE A 54 12.77 4.78 3.61
C PHE A 54 13.57 5.85 2.87
N VAL A 55 14.39 5.44 1.91
CA VAL A 55 15.15 6.37 1.06
C VAL A 55 14.20 7.32 0.32
N GLU A 56 13.06 6.82 -0.13
CA GLU A 56 12.08 7.66 -0.82
C GLU A 56 11.32 8.56 0.16
N CYS A 57 10.96 8.06 1.34
CA CYS A 57 10.37 8.86 2.42
C CYS A 57 11.27 10.05 2.79
N ASP A 58 12.57 9.82 2.96
CA ASP A 58 13.54 10.89 3.23
C ASP A 58 13.49 11.96 2.14
N LYS A 59 13.47 11.58 0.85
CA LYS A 59 13.37 12.54 -0.25
C LYS A 59 12.05 13.32 -0.26
N LEU A 60 10.94 12.67 0.06
CA LEU A 60 9.62 13.31 0.10
C LEU A 60 9.55 14.34 1.25
N ILE A 61 10.16 14.04 2.39
CA ILE A 61 10.24 14.96 3.53
C ILE A 61 11.19 16.11 3.19
N GLU A 62 12.43 15.81 2.79
CA GLU A 62 13.49 16.81 2.57
C GLU A 62 13.21 17.74 1.39
N ASN A 63 12.73 17.18 0.26
CA ASN A 63 12.57 17.96 -0.97
C ASN A 63 11.17 18.54 -1.14
N LEU A 64 10.13 17.88 -0.60
CA LEU A 64 8.73 18.24 -0.83
C LEU A 64 7.99 18.64 0.45
N ASN A 65 8.67 18.66 1.61
CA ASN A 65 8.14 19.10 2.90
C ASN A 65 6.86 18.34 3.33
N LEU A 66 6.79 17.05 2.99
CA LEU A 66 5.70 16.17 3.35
C LEU A 66 5.87 15.59 4.76
N LYS A 67 4.77 15.13 5.38
CA LYS A 67 4.75 14.62 6.75
C LYS A 67 4.24 13.19 6.83
N ILE A 68 4.90 12.37 7.64
CA ILE A 68 4.47 11.01 8.00
C ILE A 68 3.13 11.09 8.75
N ASN A 69 2.26 10.11 8.52
CA ASN A 69 0.89 10.01 9.06
C ASN A 69 -0.05 11.15 8.67
N LYS A 70 0.36 11.96 7.69
CA LYS A 70 -0.48 12.99 7.09
C LYS A 70 -0.53 12.83 5.59
N ASP A 71 0.65 12.89 4.97
CA ASP A 71 0.85 12.84 3.53
C ASP A 71 1.48 11.50 3.12
N ILE A 72 2.38 10.96 3.96
CA ILE A 72 3.12 9.71 3.72
C ILE A 72 2.73 8.65 4.77
N PHE A 73 2.49 7.43 4.31
CA PHE A 73 2.14 6.28 5.14
C PHE A 73 2.95 5.06 4.72
N PHE A 74 3.39 4.25 5.69
CA PHE A 74 3.95 2.94 5.41
C PHE A 74 2.86 1.86 5.42
N VAL A 75 3.04 0.79 4.65
CA VAL A 75 2.07 -0.32 4.57
C VAL A 75 1.71 -0.91 5.92
N ASN A 76 2.66 -1.01 6.85
CA ASN A 76 2.44 -1.54 8.21
C ASN A 76 1.86 -0.52 9.20
N CYS A 77 1.62 0.71 8.75
CA CYS A 77 1.12 1.84 9.54
C CYS A 77 2.06 2.28 10.68
N ASN A 78 3.36 1.98 10.60
CA ASN A 78 4.33 2.53 11.55
C ASN A 78 4.57 4.01 11.24
N ASP A 79 4.70 4.79 12.30
CA ASP A 79 4.94 6.23 12.29
C ASP A 79 6.43 6.59 12.37
N THR A 80 7.24 5.58 12.61
CA THR A 80 8.68 5.67 12.84
C THR A 80 9.38 4.66 11.95
N TYR A 81 10.53 5.06 11.44
CA TYR A 81 11.44 4.20 10.70
C TYR A 81 12.87 4.64 11.01
N ASP A 82 13.82 3.71 10.86
CA ASP A 82 15.24 4.01 10.92
C ASP A 82 15.93 3.50 9.66
N ASN A 83 16.25 4.42 8.74
CA ASN A 83 16.95 4.08 7.51
C ASN A 83 18.41 3.60 7.74
N LYS A 84 18.93 3.76 8.96
CA LYS A 84 20.25 3.28 9.38
C LYS A 84 20.18 1.91 10.06
N ASP A 85 19.00 1.48 10.50
CA ASP A 85 18.81 0.16 11.09
C ASP A 85 18.91 -0.93 10.02
N LYS A 86 19.98 -1.71 10.10
CA LYS A 86 20.23 -2.81 9.17
C LYS A 86 19.38 -4.04 9.50
N ASP A 87 18.82 -4.16 10.69
CA ASP A 87 17.97 -5.29 11.04
C ASP A 87 16.59 -5.18 10.38
N ILE A 88 16.14 -3.98 10.01
CA ILE A 88 14.91 -3.82 9.20
C ILE A 88 15.03 -4.53 7.84
N TYR A 89 16.23 -4.76 7.31
CA TYR A 89 16.41 -5.57 6.09
C TYR A 89 15.94 -7.01 6.24
N LYS A 90 15.78 -7.53 7.47
CA LYS A 90 15.24 -8.88 7.74
C LYS A 90 13.72 -8.90 7.85
N TYR A 91 13.09 -7.74 8.06
CA TYR A 91 11.66 -7.62 8.38
C TYR A 91 10.95 -6.65 7.43
N ALA A 92 11.34 -6.65 6.15
CA ALA A 92 10.67 -5.82 5.14
C ALA A 92 9.19 -6.21 5.03
N GLU A 93 8.31 -5.21 5.05
CA GLU A 93 6.87 -5.42 4.90
C GLU A 93 6.38 -4.75 3.62
N PHE A 94 5.61 -5.51 2.84
CA PHE A 94 5.01 -5.09 1.58
C PHE A 94 3.49 -5.14 1.69
N VAL A 95 2.79 -4.68 0.66
CA VAL A 95 1.33 -4.82 0.61
C VAL A 95 0.85 -6.26 0.79
N GLU A 96 1.62 -7.25 0.34
CA GLU A 96 1.29 -8.67 0.50
C GLU A 96 1.41 -9.16 1.95
N THR A 97 2.15 -8.45 2.81
CA THR A 97 2.22 -8.72 4.25
C THR A 97 0.89 -8.41 4.95
N LEU A 98 0.06 -7.56 4.36
CA LEU A 98 -1.29 -7.29 4.87
C LEU A 98 -2.23 -8.50 4.74
N ILE A 99 -1.91 -9.44 3.85
CA ILE A 99 -2.68 -10.66 3.62
C ILE A 99 -2.19 -11.75 4.57
N SER A 100 -3.11 -12.37 5.31
CA SER A 100 -2.80 -13.49 6.18
C SER A 100 -2.30 -14.70 5.40
N GLU A 101 -1.44 -15.52 6.01
CA GLU A 101 -0.99 -16.78 5.39
C GLU A 101 -2.16 -17.72 5.06
N GLU A 102 -3.22 -17.70 5.88
CA GLU A 102 -4.46 -18.44 5.60
C GLU A 102 -5.08 -18.00 4.27
N ASP A 103 -5.17 -16.69 4.04
CA ASP A 103 -5.73 -16.16 2.80
C ASP A 103 -4.79 -16.36 1.62
N LYS A 104 -3.47 -16.25 1.80
CA LYS A 104 -2.48 -16.53 0.74
C LYS A 104 -2.65 -17.94 0.18
N ASN A 105 -2.95 -18.92 1.03
CA ASN A 105 -3.19 -20.31 0.62
C ASN A 105 -4.52 -20.52 -0.15
N LYS A 106 -5.42 -19.53 -0.20
CA LYS A 106 -6.67 -19.57 -0.99
C LYS A 106 -6.45 -19.18 -2.47
N PHE A 107 -5.24 -18.76 -2.83
CA PHE A 107 -4.85 -18.35 -4.16
C PHE A 107 -3.94 -19.39 -4.81
N ASN A 108 -4.07 -19.55 -6.13
CA ASN A 108 -3.33 -20.56 -6.89
C ASN A 108 -1.94 -20.06 -7.27
N ILE A 109 -1.80 -18.74 -7.44
CA ILE A 109 -0.54 -18.11 -7.86
C ILE A 109 0.14 -17.54 -6.63
N SER A 110 1.29 -18.12 -6.29
CA SER A 110 2.14 -17.56 -5.26
C SER A 110 2.71 -16.21 -5.70
N TYR A 111 2.76 -15.28 -4.77
CA TYR A 111 3.48 -14.01 -4.95
C TYR A 111 4.95 -14.21 -5.31
N ILE A 112 5.58 -15.26 -4.77
CA ILE A 112 6.99 -15.58 -5.02
C ILE A 112 7.21 -15.93 -6.50
N ASP A 113 6.23 -16.61 -7.11
CA ASP A 113 6.31 -17.07 -8.49
C ASP A 113 5.99 -15.94 -9.48
N ASN A 114 4.91 -15.19 -9.23
CA ASN A 114 4.51 -14.08 -10.10
C ASN A 114 3.66 -13.03 -9.38
N LYS A 115 4.31 -11.98 -8.89
CA LYS A 115 3.69 -10.87 -8.14
C LYS A 115 2.50 -10.23 -8.89
N THR A 116 2.65 -9.97 -10.18
CA THR A 116 1.63 -9.30 -10.99
C THR A 116 0.39 -10.17 -11.16
N MET A 117 0.58 -11.46 -11.45
CA MET A 117 -0.52 -12.40 -11.61
C MET A 117 -1.20 -12.71 -10.27
N ALA A 118 -0.44 -12.85 -9.17
CA ALA A 118 -1.00 -13.01 -7.82
C ALA A 118 -1.91 -11.83 -7.44
N ALA A 119 -1.44 -10.60 -7.68
CA ALA A 119 -2.22 -9.39 -7.40
C ALA A 119 -3.49 -9.30 -8.25
N LYS A 120 -3.46 -9.79 -9.49
CA LYS A 120 -4.62 -9.89 -10.37
C LYS A 120 -5.61 -10.94 -9.89
N GLU A 121 -5.13 -12.14 -9.56
CA GLU A 121 -5.97 -13.23 -9.04
C GLU A 121 -6.69 -12.78 -7.75
N PHE A 122 -5.97 -12.12 -6.85
CA PHE A 122 -6.55 -11.53 -5.65
C PHE A 122 -7.67 -10.55 -5.98
N TYR A 123 -7.42 -9.61 -6.89
CA TYR A 123 -8.42 -8.63 -7.31
C TYR A 123 -9.67 -9.28 -7.88
N ASP A 124 -9.51 -10.22 -8.82
CA ASP A 124 -10.63 -10.87 -9.50
C ASP A 124 -11.48 -11.68 -8.51
N LYS A 125 -10.85 -12.45 -7.61
CA LYS A 125 -11.57 -13.26 -6.61
C LYS A 125 -12.30 -12.41 -5.55
N VAL A 126 -11.64 -11.36 -5.04
CA VAL A 126 -12.23 -10.48 -4.03
C VAL A 126 -13.37 -9.65 -4.61
N LYS A 127 -13.18 -9.07 -5.81
CA LYS A 127 -14.22 -8.27 -6.47
C LYS A 127 -15.45 -9.10 -6.84
N CYS A 128 -15.26 -10.34 -7.31
CA CYS A 128 -16.36 -11.26 -7.62
C CYS A 128 -16.98 -11.91 -6.38
N LYS A 129 -16.53 -11.57 -5.16
CA LYS A 129 -16.98 -12.19 -3.89
C LYS A 129 -16.87 -13.72 -3.89
N SER A 130 -15.89 -14.26 -4.64
CA SER A 130 -15.66 -15.71 -4.75
C SER A 130 -14.68 -16.24 -3.69
N VAL A 131 -14.18 -15.36 -2.82
CA VAL A 131 -13.34 -15.72 -1.68
C VAL A 131 -13.78 -14.95 -0.43
N ASN A 132 -13.83 -15.64 0.71
CA ASN A 132 -14.01 -15.02 2.01
C ASN A 132 -12.63 -14.84 2.66
N LEU A 133 -12.25 -13.58 2.87
CA LEU A 133 -11.02 -13.19 3.53
C LEU A 133 -11.15 -13.39 5.05
N SER A 134 -10.04 -13.75 5.69
CA SER A 134 -9.93 -13.83 7.14
C SER A 134 -10.03 -12.45 7.80
N ASP A 135 -10.50 -12.40 9.05
CA ASP A 135 -10.57 -11.17 9.84
C ASP A 135 -9.20 -10.47 9.95
N LYS A 136 -8.10 -11.22 9.96
CA LYS A 136 -6.75 -10.67 10.00
C LYS A 136 -6.46 -9.80 8.77
N THR A 137 -6.71 -10.32 7.56
CA THR A 137 -6.51 -9.56 6.32
C THR A 137 -7.42 -8.33 6.28
N VAL A 138 -8.70 -8.52 6.64
CA VAL A 138 -9.69 -7.44 6.65
C VAL A 138 -9.27 -6.33 7.62
N ASN A 139 -8.86 -6.68 8.85
CA ASN A 139 -8.44 -5.70 9.86
C ASN A 139 -7.15 -4.97 9.48
N ASN A 140 -6.19 -5.66 8.85
CA ASN A 140 -4.94 -5.05 8.38
C ASN A 140 -5.21 -3.94 7.35
N PHE A 141 -6.03 -4.22 6.32
CA PHE A 141 -6.39 -3.21 5.33
C PHE A 141 -7.30 -2.12 5.90
N ARG A 142 -8.22 -2.48 6.80
CA ARG A 142 -9.09 -1.49 7.46
C ARG A 142 -8.27 -0.47 8.24
N LYS A 143 -7.34 -0.94 9.08
CA LYS A 143 -6.43 -0.08 9.84
C LYS A 143 -5.68 0.88 8.93
N LEU A 144 -5.13 0.39 7.82
CA LEU A 144 -4.41 1.21 6.85
C LEU A 144 -5.32 2.29 6.24
N PHE A 145 -6.52 1.91 5.76
CA PHE A 145 -7.44 2.85 5.13
C PHE A 145 -8.03 3.88 6.10
N GLU A 146 -8.30 3.51 7.36
CA GLU A 146 -8.76 4.43 8.40
C GLU A 146 -7.68 5.45 8.75
N ILE A 147 -6.42 5.02 8.95
CA ILE A 147 -5.29 5.91 9.22
C ILE A 147 -5.06 6.89 8.05
N MET A 148 -5.25 6.39 6.83
CA MET A 148 -5.20 7.21 5.63
C MET A 148 -6.48 8.06 5.41
N GLY A 149 -7.53 7.92 6.21
CA GLY A 149 -8.80 8.63 5.99
C GLY A 149 -9.40 8.39 4.60
N VAL A 150 -9.34 7.14 4.13
CA VAL A 150 -9.97 6.69 2.86
C VAL A 150 -11.35 6.10 3.13
N ILE A 151 -11.55 5.50 4.30
CA ILE A 151 -12.83 4.97 4.79
C ILE A 151 -13.18 5.55 6.15
#